data_AF-A0A964MRL2-F1
#
_entry.id   AF-A0A964MRL2-F1
#
_cell.length_a   1.000
_cell.length_b   1.000
_cell.length_c   1.000
_cell.angle_alpha   90.00
_cell.angle_beta   90.00
_cell.angle_gamma   90.00
#
_symmetry.space_group_name_H-M   'P 1'
#
loop_
_entity.id
_entity.type
_entity.pdbx_description
1 polymer ?
#
loop_
_entity_poly.entity_id
_entity_poly.type
_entity_poly.pdbx_seq_one_letter_code
_entity_poly.pdbx_strand_id
1 'polypeptide(L)' 'MARGWESKAIESQQDDAERKPAERSPLTPDERARLQQRAGLQLALAETQAQMGAACRPAHREMLKLRLDAIQDQLKDL' A
#
# COMPACT_ATOMS: atom_id res chain seq x y z
N MET A 1 -8.85 -21.75 -16.02
CA MET A 1 -9.25 -20.41 -15.53
C MET A 1 -9.04 -20.42 -14.01
N ALA A 2 -7.79 -20.31 -13.57
CA ALA A 2 -7.14 -19.06 -13.18
C ALA A 2 -7.87 -18.39 -11.99
N ARG A 3 -7.53 -18.83 -10.77
CA ARG A 3 -7.63 -18.08 -9.50
C ARG A 3 -6.97 -18.91 -8.38
N GLY A 4 -5.65 -18.81 -8.32
CA GLY A 4 -4.81 -19.45 -7.32
C GLY A 4 -3.52 -18.67 -7.11
N TRP A 5 -3.62 -17.33 -7.05
CA TRP A 5 -2.48 -16.41 -7.05
C TRP A 5 -2.46 -15.49 -5.82
N GLU A 6 -2.85 -16.00 -4.65
CA GLU A 6 -2.85 -15.23 -3.39
C GLU A 6 -2.00 -15.89 -2.29
N SER A 7 -0.94 -16.62 -2.63
CA SER A 7 -0.04 -17.15 -1.60
C SER A 7 1.44 -17.23 -2.00
N LYS A 8 1.87 -16.49 -3.03
CA LYS A 8 3.28 -16.51 -3.48
C LYS A 8 3.93 -15.13 -3.54
N ALA A 9 3.64 -14.28 -2.57
CA ALA A 9 4.28 -12.97 -2.41
C ALA A 9 5.09 -12.85 -1.10
N ILE A 10 5.57 -13.97 -0.55
CA ILE A 10 6.40 -14.02 0.67
C ILE A 10 7.75 -14.73 0.43
N GLU A 11 8.07 -15.11 -0.81
CA GLU A 11 9.28 -15.90 -1.13
C GLU A 11 10.15 -15.23 -2.22
N SER A 12 10.29 -13.91 -2.18
CA SER A 12 11.18 -13.15 -3.07
C SER A 12 12.25 -12.35 -2.33
N GLN A 13 12.56 -12.70 -1.07
CA GLN A 13 13.56 -12.01 -0.25
C GLN A 13 14.92 -12.72 -0.12
N GLN A 14 15.27 -13.67 -1.00
CA GLN A 14 16.57 -14.35 -0.89
C GLN A 14 17.48 -14.35 -2.12
N ASP A 15 17.03 -13.89 -3.29
CA ASP A 15 17.80 -14.09 -4.54
C ASP A 15 18.50 -12.83 -5.11
N ASP A 16 18.73 -11.81 -4.29
CA ASP A 16 19.40 -10.56 -4.71
C ASP A 16 20.69 -10.27 -3.91
N ALA A 17 21.36 -11.32 -3.39
CA ALA A 17 22.59 -11.19 -2.62
C ALA A 17 23.86 -10.98 -3.47
N GLU A 18 23.80 -11.10 -4.81
CA GLU A 18 25.02 -11.19 -5.65
C GLU A 18 25.34 -9.97 -6.50
N ARG A 19 24.57 -8.88 -6.44
CA ARG A 19 24.92 -7.65 -7.18
C ARG A 19 25.01 -6.49 -6.22
N LYS A 20 26.24 -6.07 -5.91
CA LYS A 20 26.54 -4.78 -5.27
C LYS A 20 26.14 -3.64 -6.22
N PRO A 21 25.17 -2.80 -5.83
CA PRO A 21 25.33 -1.36 -6.00
C PRO A 21 25.11 -0.63 -4.66
N ALA A 22 26.02 0.30 -4.35
CA ALA A 22 25.97 1.32 -3.29
C ALA A 22 25.25 0.93 -1.99
N GLU A 23 26.00 0.72 -0.91
CA GLU A 23 25.58 0.45 0.48
C GLU A 23 24.28 1.16 0.90
N ARG A 24 23.13 0.62 0.49
CA ARG A 24 21.87 0.84 1.17
C ARG A 24 21.97 -0.07 2.38
N SER A 25 22.23 0.53 3.53
CA SER A 25 22.16 -0.19 4.80
C SER A 25 20.89 -1.04 4.80
N PRO A 26 20.96 -2.34 5.16
CA PRO A 26 19.80 -3.20 5.14
C PRO A 26 18.72 -2.56 6.01
N LEU A 27 17.55 -2.31 5.41
CA LEU A 27 16.42 -1.69 6.11
C LEU A 27 16.16 -2.44 7.41
N THR A 28 16.14 -1.69 8.50
CA THR A 28 15.79 -2.22 9.82
C THR A 28 14.36 -2.78 9.77
N PRO A 29 14.01 -3.74 10.66
CA PRO A 29 12.65 -4.27 10.74
C PRO A 29 11.59 -3.16 10.85
N ASP A 30 11.89 -2.09 11.60
CA ASP A 30 10.99 -0.95 11.78
C ASP A 30 10.80 -0.14 10.49
N GLU A 31 11.88 0.10 9.73
CA GLU A 31 11.79 0.77 8.44
C GLU A 31 11.00 -0.05 7.43
N ARG A 32 11.19 -1.38 7.42
CA ARG A 32 10.40 -2.29 6.56
C ARG A 32 8.93 -2.25 6.92
N ALA A 33 8.59 -2.27 8.21
CA ALA A 33 7.21 -2.18 8.68
C ALA A 33 6.57 -0.85 8.27
N ARG A 34 7.28 0.28 8.41
CA ARG A 34 6.80 1.60 7.96
C ARG A 34 6.57 1.64 6.46
N LEU A 35 7.47 1.07 5.66
CA LEU A 35 7.31 1.01 4.20
C LEU A 35 6.12 0.13 3.80
N GLN A 36 5.93 -1.02 4.44
CA GLN A 36 4.77 -1.87 4.20
C GLN A 36 3.46 -1.16 4.58
N GLN A 37 3.43 -0.48 5.73
CA GLN A 37 2.27 0.29 6.17
C GLN A 37 1.95 1.42 5.18
N ARG A 38 2.96 2.19 4.76
CA ARG A 38 2.81 3.24 3.75
C ARG A 38 2.28 2.69 2.43
N ALA A 39 2.82 1.56 1.96
CA ALA A 39 2.36 0.92 0.72
C ALA A 39 0.90 0.47 0.83
N GLY A 40 0.49 -0.08 1.98
CA GLY A 40 -0.90 -0.45 2.24
C GLY A 40 -1.85 0.76 2.21
N LEU A 41 -1.46 1.87 2.84
CA LEU A 41 -2.24 3.10 2.81
C LEU A 41 -2.33 3.72 1.41
N GLN A 42 -1.24 3.68 0.64
CA GLN A 42 -1.25 4.13 -0.76
C GLN A 42 -2.21 3.30 -1.62
N LEU A 43 -2.24 1.99 -1.42
CA LEU A 43 -3.19 1.11 -2.10
C LEU A 43 -4.64 1.46 -1.73
N ALA A 44 -4.91 1.62 -0.43
CA ALA A 44 -6.24 2.00 0.07
C ALA A 44 -6.69 3.38 -0.46
N LEU A 45 -5.76 4.33 -0.59
CA LEU A 45 -6.01 5.64 -1.17
C LEU A 45 -6.43 5.53 -2.65
N ALA A 46 -5.69 4.75 -3.43
CA ALA A 46 -6.00 4.52 -4.85
C ALA A 46 -7.36 3.82 -5.03
N GLU A 47 -7.65 2.80 -4.21
CA GLU A 47 -8.94 2.11 -4.20
C GLU A 47 -10.10 3.07 -3.89
N THR A 48 -9.95 3.89 -2.83
CA THR A 48 -10.98 4.85 -2.41
C THR A 48 -11.25 5.89 -3.49
N GLN A 49 -10.21 6.39 -4.16
CA GLN A 49 -10.35 7.31 -5.29
C GLN A 49 -11.10 6.66 -6.47
N ALA A 50 -10.78 5.41 -6.81
CA ALA A 50 -11.48 4.67 -7.85
C ALA A 50 -12.97 4.47 -7.50
N GLN A 51 -13.27 4.11 -6.25
CA GLN A 51 -14.64 3.98 -5.76
C GLN A 51 -15.39 5.31 -5.83
N MET A 52 -14.75 6.43 -5.51
CA MET A 52 -15.37 7.76 -5.56
C MET A 52 -15.72 8.19 -7.00
N GLY A 53 -14.88 7.80 -7.97
CA GLY A 53 -15.14 7.98 -9.40
C GLY A 53 -16.36 7.18 -9.88
N ALA A 54 -16.54 5.96 -9.36
CA ALA A 54 -17.67 5.09 -9.70
C ALA A 54 -18.95 5.37 -8.87
N ALA A 55 -18.85 6.07 -7.75
CA ALA A 55 -19.97 6.29 -6.83
C ALA A 55 -20.98 7.30 -7.38
N CYS A 56 -22.21 6.84 -7.64
CA CYS A 56 -23.31 7.70 -8.10
C CYS A 56 -24.14 8.32 -6.97
N ARG A 57 -24.12 7.73 -5.77
CA ARG A 57 -24.94 8.18 -4.63
C ARG A 57 -24.21 9.25 -3.82
N PRO A 58 -24.81 10.43 -3.55
CA PRO A 58 -24.16 11.50 -2.79
C PRO A 58 -23.68 11.06 -1.40
N ALA A 59 -24.53 10.36 -0.63
CA ALA A 59 -24.15 9.88 0.70
C ALA A 59 -22.95 8.92 0.68
N HIS A 60 -22.84 8.07 -0.37
CA HIS A 60 -21.70 7.18 -0.52
C HIS A 60 -20.42 7.96 -0.87
N ARG A 61 -20.53 8.99 -1.72
CA ARG A 61 -19.39 9.88 -2.02
C ARG A 61 -18.88 10.61 -0.79
N GLU A 62 -19.77 11.13 0.06
CA GLU A 62 -19.36 11.79 1.31
C GLU A 62 -18.63 10.81 2.25
N MET A 63 -19.13 9.57 2.38
CA MET A 63 -18.44 8.52 3.14
C MET A 63 -17.03 8.23 2.57
N LEU A 64 -16.91 8.12 1.24
CA LEU A 64 -15.61 7.87 0.58
C LEU A 64 -14.65 9.05 0.74
N LYS A 65 -15.16 10.28 0.76
CA LYS A 65 -14.36 11.49 1.02
C LYS A 65 -13.78 11.48 2.44
N LEU A 66 -14.60 11.19 3.45
CA LEU A 66 -14.13 11.06 4.83
C LEU A 66 -13.06 9.97 4.99
N ARG A 67 -13.26 8.83 4.31
CA ARG A 67 -12.26 7.75 4.28
C ARG A 67 -10.95 8.20 3.62
N LEU A 68 -11.04 8.95 2.53
CA LEU A 68 -9.88 9.47 1.81
C LEU A 68 -9.08 10.43 2.68
N ASP A 69 -9.75 11.35 3.37
CA ASP A 69 -9.12 12.30 4.29
C ASP A 69 -8.40 11.56 5.43
N ALA A 70 -9.04 10.56 6.04
CA ALA A 70 -8.43 9.75 7.10
C ALA A 70 -7.17 8.99 6.63
N ILE A 71 -7.18 8.43 5.42
CA ILE A 71 -6.01 7.74 4.85
C ILE A 71 -4.88 8.75 4.58
N GLN A 72 -5.21 9.95 4.09
CA GLN A 72 -4.22 10.99 3.86
C GLN A 72 -3.58 11.47 5.15
N ASP A 73 -4.34 11.60 6.23
CA ASP A 73 -3.78 12.00 7.53
C ASP A 73 -2.86 10.91 8.10
N GLN A 74 -3.25 9.64 8.01
CA GLN A 74 -2.37 8.53 8.38
C GLN A 74 -1.08 8.49 7.57
N LEU A 75 -1.11 8.88 6.30
CA LEU A 75 0.08 8.97 5.45
C LEU A 75 0.99 10.15 5.81
N LYS A 76 0.47 11.23 6.42
CA LYS A 76 1.27 12.37 6.88
C LYS A 76 1.94 12.07 8.22
N ASP A 77 1.27 11.27 9.07
CA ASP A 77 1.75 10.92 10.41
C ASP A 77 2.78 9.78 10.41
N LEU A 78 3.01 9.13 9.26
CA LEU A 78 3.96 8.04 9.04
C LEU A 78 5.37 8.52 8.66
#